data_AF-A0A2Y9F5P7-F1
#
_entry.id   AF-A0A2Y9F5P7-F1
#
_cell.length_a   1.000
_cell.length_b   1.000
_cell.length_c   1.000
_cell.angle_alpha   90.00
_cell.angle_beta   90.00
_cell.angle_gamma   90.00
#
_symmetry.space_group_name_H-M   'P 1'
#
loop_
_entity.id
_entity.type
_entity.pdbx_description
1 polymer ?
#
loop_
_entity_poly.entity_id
_entity_poly.type
_entity_poly.pdbx_seq_one_letter_code
_entity_poly.pdbx_strand_id
1 'polypeptide(L)'
;MAENLKGCSVCCKSSWNQLQDLCRLAKLSCPALGISKRNLYDFEVEYLCDYKKIREQEYYLVKWRGYPDSESTWEPRQNLKCVRILKQFHKDLERELLRRHHRSKPPRHLDPSLANYLVQKAKQRRALRRWEQELNAKRSHLGRITVENEVDLDGPPRAFVYINEYRVGEGITLNQVAVGCECQDCLWAPAGGCCPGASLHKFAYNDQGQVRLRAGLPIYECNSRCRCGYDCPNRVVQKGIRYDLCIFRTDDGRGWGVRTLEKIRKNSFVMEYVGEIITSEEAERRGQIYDRQGATYLFDLDYVEDVYTVDAAYYGNISHFVNHSCDPNLQVYNVFIDNLDERLPRIAFFATRTIRAGEELTFDYNMQGGGGRGPRAGTHDDLGHKDPFPRSFKMLLLPVSYLDSWTPACPLGVPLFPATGPQF
;
A
#
# COMPACT_ATOMS: atom_id res chain seq x y z
N MET A 1 22.30 -16.56 34.87
CA MET A 1 22.52 -15.09 34.84
C MET A 1 21.24 -14.39 34.41
N ALA A 2 20.33 -14.13 35.35
CA ALA A 2 19.12 -13.33 35.09
C ALA A 2 18.55 -12.85 36.43
N GLU A 3 19.24 -11.96 37.12
CA GLU A 3 18.67 -11.24 38.26
C GLU A 3 19.03 -9.76 38.14
N ASN A 4 18.03 -8.91 38.36
CA ASN A 4 18.03 -7.44 38.32
C ASN A 4 17.69 -6.74 36.99
N LEU A 5 16.49 -7.00 36.46
CA LEU A 5 15.72 -5.94 35.81
C LEU A 5 14.93 -5.19 36.89
N LYS A 6 15.47 -4.08 37.40
CA LYS A 6 14.70 -3.15 38.24
C LYS A 6 13.48 -2.69 37.44
N GLY A 7 12.28 -2.94 37.97
CA GLY A 7 11.04 -2.47 37.34
C GLY A 7 11.10 -0.96 37.11
N CYS A 8 10.74 -0.52 35.90
CA CYS A 8 10.61 0.90 35.59
C CYS A 8 9.45 1.48 36.40
N SER A 9 9.71 2.50 37.22
CA SER A 9 8.68 3.24 37.95
C SER A 9 8.59 4.67 37.43
N VAL A 10 7.36 5.17 37.33
CA VAL A 10 7.08 6.57 36.97
C VAL A 10 6.43 7.28 38.16
N CYS A 11 6.81 8.53 38.40
CA CYS A 11 6.35 9.30 39.57
C CYS A 11 4.87 9.71 39.51
N CYS A 12 4.22 9.59 38.35
CA CYS A 12 2.85 10.01 38.15
C CYS A 12 2.13 9.07 37.18
N LYS A 13 0.89 8.71 37.50
CA LYS A 13 0.01 7.97 36.57
C LYS A 13 -0.61 8.90 35.52
N SER A 14 -0.53 10.21 35.70
CA SER A 14 -1.08 11.18 34.76
C SER A 14 -0.18 11.35 33.54
N SER A 15 -0.78 11.31 32.37
CA SER A 15 -0.13 11.69 31.12
C SER A 15 0.24 13.18 31.12
N TRP A 16 1.18 13.55 30.24
CA TRP A 16 1.60 14.95 30.07
C TRP A 16 0.43 15.90 29.76
N ASN A 17 -0.53 15.45 28.93
CA ASN A 17 -1.72 16.23 28.59
C ASN A 17 -2.62 16.45 29.82
N GLN A 18 -2.83 15.42 30.64
CA GLN A 18 -3.63 15.56 31.86
C GLN A 18 -3.02 16.59 32.83
N LEU A 19 -1.69 16.61 32.95
CA LEU A 19 -1.00 17.60 33.79
C LEU A 19 -1.13 19.02 33.23
N GLN A 20 -1.07 19.16 31.89
CA GLN A 20 -1.35 20.44 31.23
C GLN A 20 -2.77 20.92 31.51
N ASP A 21 -3.76 20.05 31.43
CA ASP A 21 -5.17 20.40 31.64
C ASP A 21 -5.44 20.81 33.09
N LEU A 22 -4.87 20.10 34.06
CA LEU A 22 -4.92 20.49 35.47
C LEU A 22 -4.31 21.88 35.70
N CYS A 23 -3.19 22.20 35.04
CA CYS A 23 -2.61 23.54 35.13
C CYS A 23 -3.55 24.61 34.54
N ARG A 24 -4.19 24.37 33.39
CA ARG A 24 -5.16 25.31 32.80
C ARG A 24 -6.36 25.52 33.71
N LEU A 25 -6.94 24.45 34.26
CA LEU A 25 -8.08 24.51 35.18
C LEU A 25 -7.74 25.27 36.47
N ALA A 26 -6.55 25.00 37.03
CA ALA A 26 -6.05 25.70 38.21
C ALA A 26 -5.49 27.11 37.91
N LYS A 27 -5.49 27.54 36.63
CA LYS A 27 -4.92 28.81 36.15
C LYS A 27 -3.43 28.98 36.52
N LEU A 28 -2.68 27.89 36.53
CA LEU A 28 -1.27 27.84 36.87
C LEU A 28 -0.41 27.89 35.61
N SER A 29 0.64 28.71 35.64
CA SER A 29 1.71 28.68 34.64
C SER A 29 2.70 27.57 35.00
N CYS A 30 2.99 26.68 34.06
CA CYS A 30 3.99 25.64 34.22
C CYS A 30 4.88 25.60 32.97
N PRO A 31 6.04 26.29 32.97
CA PRO A 31 6.96 26.30 31.84
C PRO A 31 7.46 24.91 31.45
N ALA A 32 7.64 24.02 32.43
CA ALA A 32 8.02 22.63 32.20
C ALA A 32 6.98 21.87 31.36
N LEU A 33 5.69 22.21 31.49
CA LEU A 33 4.60 21.66 30.68
C LEU A 33 4.27 22.54 29.46
N GLY A 34 5.04 23.60 29.17
CA GLY A 34 4.77 24.54 28.10
C GLY A 34 3.57 25.48 28.33
N ILE A 35 3.08 25.58 29.57
CA ILE A 35 1.96 26.45 29.94
C ILE A 35 2.46 27.77 30.50
N SER A 36 2.01 28.85 29.88
CA SER A 36 2.29 30.22 30.22
C SER A 36 1.00 31.00 30.42
N LYS A 37 1.08 32.20 31.00
CA LYS A 37 -0.07 33.11 31.04
C LYS A 37 -0.63 33.46 29.64
N ARG A 38 0.16 33.31 28.56
CA ARG A 38 -0.24 33.66 27.19
C ARG A 38 -1.10 32.59 26.51
N ASN A 39 -0.95 31.32 26.89
CA ASN A 39 -1.65 30.18 26.30
C ASN A 39 -2.49 29.41 27.33
N LEU A 40 -2.70 30.00 28.51
CA LEU A 40 -3.45 29.41 29.62
C LEU A 40 -4.91 29.07 29.24
N TYR A 41 -5.45 29.82 28.29
CA TYR A 41 -6.81 29.65 27.76
C TYR A 41 -6.84 29.08 26.35
N ASP A 42 -5.69 28.62 25.83
CA ASP A 42 -5.62 27.97 24.54
C ASP A 42 -5.92 26.47 24.72
N PHE A 43 -7.10 26.07 24.23
CA PHE A 43 -7.54 24.68 24.19
C PHE A 43 -7.44 24.16 22.75
N GLU A 44 -7.03 22.90 22.62
CA GLU A 44 -6.87 22.28 21.31
C GLU A 44 -8.21 21.72 20.80
N VAL A 45 -8.57 22.10 19.58
CA VAL A 45 -9.72 21.53 18.87
C VAL A 45 -9.34 20.15 18.35
N GLU A 46 -10.10 19.13 18.75
CA GLU A 46 -9.93 17.75 18.27
C GLU A 46 -10.59 17.56 16.90
N TYR A 47 -11.85 17.98 16.78
CA TYR A 47 -12.62 18.09 15.55
C TYR A 47 -13.89 18.93 15.78
N LEU A 48 -14.60 19.28 14.71
CA LEU A 48 -15.87 19.98 14.77
C LEU A 48 -17.01 18.99 14.59
N CYS A 49 -18.00 19.04 15.48
CA CYS A 49 -19.11 18.10 15.52
C CYS A 49 -20.33 18.59 14.74
N ASP A 50 -20.58 19.89 14.77
CA ASP A 50 -21.81 20.48 14.26
C ASP A 50 -21.61 21.93 13.83
N TYR A 51 -22.57 22.47 13.11
CA TYR A 51 -22.57 23.81 12.54
C TYR A 51 -23.97 24.44 12.58
N LYS A 52 -24.03 25.72 12.93
CA LYS A 52 -25.22 26.54 12.78
C LYS A 52 -24.89 27.97 12.43
N LYS A 53 -25.80 28.63 11.73
CA LYS A 53 -25.73 30.04 11.36
C LYS A 53 -26.93 30.79 11.93
N ILE A 54 -26.65 31.74 12.82
CA ILE A 54 -27.65 32.63 13.43
C ILE A 54 -27.40 34.03 12.88
N ARG A 55 -28.36 34.59 12.14
CA ARG A 55 -28.16 35.81 11.33
C ARG A 55 -26.97 35.61 10.37
N GLU A 56 -25.96 36.46 10.44
CA GLU A 56 -24.72 36.34 9.65
C GLU A 56 -23.55 35.72 10.43
N GLN A 57 -23.78 35.26 11.67
CA GLN A 57 -22.75 34.68 12.52
C GLN A 57 -22.78 33.15 12.47
N GLU A 58 -21.61 32.55 12.22
CA GLU A 58 -21.42 31.11 12.24
C GLU A 58 -20.94 30.64 13.63
N TYR A 59 -21.47 29.49 14.05
CA TYR A 59 -21.09 28.78 15.27
C TYR A 59 -20.82 27.32 14.95
N TYR A 60 -19.88 26.73 15.69
CA TYR A 60 -19.49 25.33 15.54
C TYR A 60 -19.50 24.65 16.89
N LEU A 61 -19.99 23.42 16.96
CA LEU A 61 -19.86 22.60 18.16
C LEU A 61 -18.47 21.96 18.15
N VAL A 62 -17.66 22.29 19.14
CA VAL A 62 -16.24 21.91 19.19
C VAL A 62 -16.06 20.70 20.08
N LYS A 63 -15.46 19.62 19.54
CA LYS A 63 -14.89 18.57 20.37
C LYS A 63 -13.50 19.00 20.83
N TRP A 64 -13.32 19.20 22.13
CA TRP A 64 -12.04 19.56 22.73
C TRP A 64 -11.13 18.34 22.91
N ARG A 65 -9.86 18.47 22.54
CA ARG A 65 -8.89 17.37 22.64
C ARG A 65 -8.62 17.03 24.10
N GLY A 66 -8.79 15.77 24.47
CA GLY A 66 -8.55 15.27 25.83
C GLY A 66 -9.76 15.33 26.76
N TYR A 67 -10.87 15.96 26.34
CA TYR A 67 -12.09 16.11 27.13
C TYR A 67 -13.19 15.13 26.69
N PRO A 68 -14.16 14.77 27.54
CA PRO A 68 -15.31 13.97 27.14
C PRO A 68 -16.24 14.71 26.17
N ASP A 69 -17.08 13.98 25.43
CA ASP A 69 -18.04 14.57 24.48
C ASP A 69 -19.03 15.53 25.18
N SER A 70 -19.32 15.31 26.46
CA SER A 70 -20.19 16.16 27.30
C SER A 70 -19.66 17.57 27.54
N GLU A 71 -18.37 17.80 27.34
CA GLU A 71 -17.74 19.12 27.47
C GLU A 71 -17.65 19.87 26.14
N SER A 72 -18.25 19.34 25.05
CA SER A 72 -18.26 20.03 23.76
C SER A 72 -19.07 21.34 23.86
N THR A 73 -18.51 22.45 23.39
CA THR A 73 -19.15 23.78 23.45
C THR A 73 -19.36 24.39 22.07
N TRP A 74 -20.37 25.25 21.97
CA TRP A 74 -20.62 26.04 20.75
C TRP A 74 -19.72 27.27 20.74
N GLU A 75 -18.83 27.35 19.77
CA GLU A 75 -17.90 28.47 19.62
C GLU A 75 -18.22 29.29 18.35
N PRO A 76 -18.20 30.63 18.43
CA PRO A 76 -18.33 31.47 17.24
C PRO A 76 -17.08 31.33 16.36
N ARG A 77 -17.26 31.47 15.04
CA ARG A 77 -16.18 31.38 14.05
C ARG A 77 -14.95 32.24 14.39
N GLN A 78 -15.12 33.44 14.98
CA GLN A 78 -14.00 34.33 15.30
C GLN A 78 -13.06 33.73 16.36
N ASN A 79 -13.55 32.86 17.26
CA ASN A 79 -12.74 32.23 18.29
C ASN A 79 -11.88 31.08 17.74
N LEU A 80 -12.27 30.53 16.59
CA LEU A 80 -11.63 29.34 16.01
C LEU A 80 -10.45 29.71 15.11
N LYS A 81 -9.24 29.57 15.66
CA LYS A 81 -7.97 29.74 14.93
C LYS A 81 -7.54 28.49 14.14
N CYS A 82 -8.28 27.39 14.23
CA CYS A 82 -7.97 26.09 13.62
C CYS A 82 -8.33 26.02 12.11
N VAL A 83 -7.71 26.88 11.30
CA VAL A 83 -8.03 27.05 9.85
C VAL A 83 -8.07 25.73 9.09
N ARG A 84 -7.16 24.79 9.36
CA ARG A 84 -7.12 23.47 8.69
C ARG A 84 -8.34 22.61 9.01
N ILE A 85 -8.79 22.60 10.27
CA ILE A 85 -9.96 21.82 10.71
C ILE A 85 -11.24 22.42 10.12
N LEU A 86 -11.37 23.75 10.16
CA LEU A 86 -12.49 24.46 9.56
C LEU A 86 -12.61 24.21 8.06
N LYS A 87 -11.50 24.33 7.31
CA LYS A 87 -11.48 24.03 5.87
C LYS A 87 -11.87 22.58 5.58
N GLN A 88 -11.35 21.63 6.37
CA GLN A 88 -11.68 20.21 6.19
C GLN A 88 -13.15 19.93 6.49
N PHE A 89 -13.70 20.49 7.57
CA PHE A 89 -15.11 20.35 7.94
C PHE A 89 -16.04 20.82 6.82
N HIS A 90 -15.78 22.00 6.26
CA HIS A 90 -16.59 22.53 5.15
C HIS A 90 -16.45 21.71 3.87
N LYS A 91 -15.25 21.19 3.59
CA LYS A 91 -15.04 20.28 2.45
C LYS A 91 -15.83 18.98 2.61
N ASP A 92 -15.88 18.43 3.82
CA ASP A 92 -16.64 17.21 4.12
C ASP A 92 -18.16 17.47 4.06
N LEU A 93 -18.60 18.62 4.58
CA LEU A 93 -19.99 19.07 4.52
C LEU A 93 -20.47 19.26 3.09
N GLU A 94 -19.73 20.01 2.28
CA GLU A 94 -20.07 20.26 0.88
C GLU A 94 -20.17 18.95 0.08
N ARG A 95 -19.23 18.03 0.28
CA ARG A 95 -19.23 16.72 -0.37
C ARG A 95 -20.45 15.89 -0.01
N GLU A 96 -20.81 15.85 1.27
CA GLU A 96 -21.97 15.09 1.72
C GLU A 96 -23.28 15.72 1.24
N LEU A 97 -23.38 17.05 1.19
CA LEU A 97 -24.53 17.75 0.60
C LEU A 97 -24.68 17.42 -0.89
N LEU A 98 -23.58 17.40 -1.65
CA LEU A 98 -23.59 17.02 -3.06
C LEU A 98 -24.04 15.57 -3.26
N ARG A 99 -23.58 14.64 -2.41
CA ARG A 99 -23.99 13.22 -2.44
C ARG A 99 -25.48 13.03 -2.17
N ARG A 100 -26.05 13.83 -1.27
CA ARG A 100 -27.49 13.81 -0.94
C ARG A 100 -28.36 14.57 -1.96
N HIS A 101 -27.81 14.98 -3.10
CA HIS A 101 -28.47 15.81 -4.12
C HIS A 101 -29.04 17.14 -3.57
N HIS A 102 -28.44 17.67 -2.50
CA HIS A 102 -28.80 18.97 -1.94
C HIS A 102 -28.02 20.12 -2.58
N ARG A 103 -28.47 21.36 -2.32
CA ARG A 103 -27.76 22.58 -2.71
C ARG A 103 -26.36 22.60 -2.06
N SER A 104 -25.35 23.11 -2.78
CA SER A 104 -23.96 23.21 -2.29
C SER A 104 -23.78 24.16 -1.10
N LYS A 105 -24.72 25.08 -0.86
CA LYS A 105 -24.63 26.05 0.23
C LYS A 105 -24.95 25.38 1.58
N PRO A 106 -24.14 25.59 2.63
CA PRO A 106 -24.42 25.10 3.97
C PRO A 106 -25.81 25.56 4.46
N PRO A 107 -26.64 24.67 5.02
CA PRO A 107 -27.93 25.06 5.61
C PRO A 107 -27.71 25.90 6.87
N ARG A 108 -28.74 26.61 7.36
CA ARG A 108 -28.62 27.37 8.62
C ARG A 108 -28.39 26.47 9.84
N HIS A 109 -28.86 25.24 9.80
CA HIS A 109 -28.67 24.21 10.83
C HIS A 109 -28.44 22.88 10.11
N LEU A 110 -27.54 22.05 10.63
CA LEU A 110 -27.40 20.69 10.15
C LEU A 110 -28.53 19.82 10.71
N ASP A 111 -29.03 18.88 9.91
CA ASP A 111 -29.86 17.81 10.44
C ASP A 111 -29.00 16.80 11.24
N PRO A 112 -29.60 16.04 12.17
CA PRO A 112 -28.84 15.10 13.02
C PRO A 112 -28.04 14.04 12.25
N SER A 113 -28.53 13.59 11.09
CA SER A 113 -27.83 12.60 10.26
C SER A 113 -26.58 13.19 9.63
N LEU A 114 -26.67 14.41 9.09
CA LEU A 114 -25.53 15.12 8.52
C LEU A 114 -24.46 15.47 9.58
N ALA A 115 -24.89 15.94 10.76
CA ALA A 115 -23.98 16.18 11.87
C ALA A 115 -23.27 14.90 12.33
N ASN A 116 -24.01 13.79 12.48
CA ASN A 116 -23.43 12.49 12.83
C ASN A 116 -22.42 12.00 11.77
N TYR A 117 -22.74 12.14 10.48
CA TYR A 117 -21.80 11.82 9.40
C TYR A 117 -20.50 12.61 9.52
N LEU A 118 -20.57 13.93 9.77
CA LEU A 118 -19.38 14.77 9.89
C LEU A 118 -18.51 14.38 11.09
N VAL A 119 -19.13 14.03 12.21
CA VAL A 119 -18.41 13.47 13.38
C VAL A 119 -17.71 12.17 13.01
N GLN A 120 -18.40 11.24 12.35
CA GLN A 120 -17.83 9.97 11.92
C GLN A 120 -16.68 10.18 10.92
N LYS A 121 -16.85 11.08 9.94
CA LYS A 121 -15.82 11.44 8.96
C LYS A 121 -14.60 12.07 9.63
N ALA A 122 -14.79 12.96 10.61
CA ALA A 122 -13.70 13.55 11.36
C ALA A 122 -12.91 12.50 12.17
N LYS A 123 -13.62 11.58 12.85
CA LYS A 123 -13.01 10.45 13.58
C LYS A 123 -12.22 9.54 12.62
N GLN A 124 -12.81 9.19 11.48
CA GLN A 124 -12.16 8.39 10.43
C GLN A 124 -10.87 9.06 9.93
N ARG A 125 -10.92 10.33 9.51
CA ARG A 125 -9.73 11.07 9.02
C ARG A 125 -8.60 11.08 10.05
N ARG A 126 -8.93 11.22 11.33
CA ARG A 126 -7.93 11.15 12.41
C ARG A 126 -7.33 9.76 12.56
N ALA A 127 -8.16 8.71 12.48
CA ALA A 127 -7.68 7.33 12.50
C ALA A 127 -6.75 7.04 11.31
N LEU A 128 -7.13 7.45 10.10
CA LEU A 128 -6.30 7.30 8.90
C LEU A 128 -4.98 8.07 9.00
N ARG A 129 -4.98 9.28 9.56
CA ARG A 129 -3.73 10.04 9.80
C ARG A 129 -2.79 9.35 10.79
N ARG A 130 -3.33 8.74 11.85
CA ARG A 130 -2.49 7.95 12.79
C ARG A 130 -1.90 6.73 12.09
N TRP A 131 -2.71 6.01 11.33
CA TRP A 131 -2.25 4.86 10.57
C TRP A 131 -1.20 5.24 9.52
N GLU A 132 -1.39 6.34 8.80
CA GLU A 132 -0.37 6.90 7.90
C GLU A 132 0.95 7.16 8.65
N GLN A 133 0.91 7.82 9.81
CA GLN A 133 2.11 8.05 10.63
C GLN A 133 2.79 6.75 11.05
N GLU A 134 2.02 5.73 11.44
CA GLU A 134 2.53 4.41 11.81
C GLU A 134 3.20 3.70 10.62
N LEU A 135 2.61 3.75 9.42
CA LEU A 135 3.20 3.20 8.19
C LEU A 135 4.53 3.88 7.86
N ASN A 136 4.57 5.22 7.89
CA ASN A 136 5.78 6.00 7.59
C ASN A 136 6.87 5.84 8.66
N ALA A 137 6.50 5.56 9.91
CA ALA A 137 7.45 5.29 10.98
C ALA A 137 8.06 3.88 10.87
N LYS A 138 7.32 2.92 10.31
CA LYS A 138 7.76 1.53 10.15
C LYS A 138 8.53 1.26 8.86
N ARG A 139 8.33 2.05 7.79
CA ARG A 139 8.99 1.76 6.51
C ARG A 139 10.52 1.87 6.61
N SER A 140 11.23 1.04 5.86
CA SER A 140 12.70 1.12 5.71
C SER A 140 13.15 1.76 4.39
N HIS A 141 12.22 2.08 3.50
CA HIS A 141 12.48 2.67 2.18
C HIS A 141 12.21 4.18 2.15
N LEU A 142 12.61 4.86 1.06
CA LEU A 142 12.51 6.32 0.95
C LEU A 142 11.10 6.81 0.63
N GLY A 143 10.31 6.00 -0.08
CA GLY A 143 9.00 6.39 -0.60
C GLY A 143 7.97 6.72 0.48
N ARG A 144 7.41 7.94 0.40
CA ARG A 144 6.09 8.37 0.90
C ARG A 144 5.04 7.26 0.97
N ILE A 145 4.37 7.02 2.11
CA ILE A 145 3.09 6.31 2.09
C ILE A 145 2.03 7.27 2.62
N THR A 146 1.08 7.67 1.80
CA THR A 146 -0.08 8.47 2.25
C THR A 146 -1.34 7.62 2.28
N VAL A 147 -2.32 8.01 3.08
CA VAL A 147 -3.60 7.30 3.19
C VAL A 147 -4.78 8.25 2.99
N GLU A 148 -5.64 7.93 2.03
CA GLU A 148 -6.79 8.76 1.68
C GLU A 148 -8.08 7.95 1.56
N ASN A 149 -9.13 8.36 2.28
CA ASN A 149 -10.47 7.83 2.06
C ASN A 149 -11.46 8.98 1.86
N GLU A 150 -11.89 9.10 0.62
CA GLU A 150 -12.78 10.15 0.13
C GLU A 150 -14.11 9.58 -0.36
N VAL A 151 -14.33 8.26 -0.21
CA VAL A 151 -15.44 7.50 -0.75
C VAL A 151 -16.43 7.14 0.36
N ASP A 152 -15.98 6.49 1.43
CA ASP A 152 -16.84 6.01 2.51
C ASP A 152 -16.26 6.39 3.90
N LEU A 153 -16.74 5.70 4.93
CA LEU A 153 -16.37 5.90 6.34
C LEU A 153 -15.41 4.81 6.88
N ASP A 154 -14.88 3.93 6.02
CA ASP A 154 -13.96 2.89 6.46
C ASP A 154 -12.64 3.47 6.98
N GLY A 155 -12.26 3.04 8.19
CA GLY A 155 -11.00 3.41 8.82
C GLY A 155 -9.84 2.50 8.41
N PRO A 156 -8.70 2.59 9.12
CA PRO A 156 -7.58 1.66 8.94
C PRO A 156 -8.03 0.19 9.03
N PRO A 157 -7.42 -0.72 8.25
CA PRO A 157 -7.70 -2.16 8.35
C PRO A 157 -7.40 -2.67 9.76
N ARG A 158 -8.28 -3.51 10.31
CA ARG A 158 -8.23 -3.93 11.73
C ARG A 158 -7.16 -4.99 12.03
N ALA A 159 -6.76 -5.79 11.03
CA ALA A 159 -5.91 -6.96 11.20
C ALA A 159 -4.78 -6.97 10.16
N PHE A 160 -3.97 -5.90 10.14
CA PHE A 160 -2.85 -5.76 9.21
C PHE A 160 -1.63 -5.18 9.93
N VAL A 161 -0.47 -5.80 9.74
CA VAL A 161 0.82 -5.40 10.30
C VAL A 161 1.79 -5.13 9.16
N TYR A 162 2.20 -3.87 9.04
CA TYR A 162 3.20 -3.47 8.03
C TYR A 162 4.58 -4.07 8.35
N ILE A 163 5.15 -4.78 7.39
CA ILE A 163 6.51 -5.34 7.40
C ILE A 163 7.27 -4.90 6.13
N ASN A 164 8.60 -4.81 6.22
CA ASN A 164 9.45 -4.40 5.08
C ASN A 164 10.08 -5.58 4.34
N GLU A 165 10.29 -6.69 5.05
CA GLU A 165 10.98 -7.89 4.57
C GLU A 165 10.10 -9.11 4.89
N TYR A 166 10.35 -10.22 4.20
CA TYR A 166 9.63 -11.46 4.46
C TYR A 166 9.72 -11.90 5.92
N ARG A 167 8.60 -12.42 6.41
CA ARG A 167 8.57 -13.14 7.68
C ARG A 167 8.62 -14.62 7.39
N VAL A 168 9.65 -15.31 7.86
CA VAL A 168 9.83 -16.73 7.58
C VAL A 168 8.95 -17.55 8.54
N GLY A 169 8.10 -18.42 7.98
CA GLY A 169 7.26 -19.34 8.74
C GLY A 169 8.05 -20.46 9.42
N GLU A 170 7.38 -21.21 10.28
CA GLU A 170 7.99 -22.29 11.05
C GLU A 170 8.61 -23.38 10.14
N GLY A 171 9.83 -23.81 10.46
CA GLY A 171 10.54 -24.86 9.73
C GLY A 171 11.17 -24.43 8.39
N ILE A 172 10.98 -23.18 7.95
CA ILE A 172 11.57 -22.67 6.71
C ILE A 172 12.90 -21.97 7.02
N THR A 173 13.93 -22.22 6.22
CA THR A 173 15.25 -21.61 6.39
C THR A 173 15.67 -20.90 5.11
N LEU A 174 16.06 -19.63 5.23
CA LEU A 174 16.67 -18.86 4.14
C LEU A 174 18.19 -19.00 4.23
N ASN A 175 18.80 -19.64 3.23
CA ASN A 175 20.24 -19.81 3.18
C ASN A 175 20.91 -18.59 2.57
N GLN A 176 21.92 -18.06 3.26
CA GLN A 176 22.73 -16.98 2.70
C GLN A 176 23.64 -17.51 1.60
N VAL A 177 23.76 -16.72 0.53
CA VAL A 177 24.68 -16.95 -0.57
C VAL A 177 26.13 -16.95 -0.07
N ALA A 178 26.90 -17.94 -0.52
CA ALA A 178 28.29 -18.11 -0.11
C ALA A 178 29.25 -17.19 -0.86
N VAL A 179 28.90 -16.78 -2.08
CA VAL A 179 29.78 -16.08 -3.02
C VAL A 179 29.17 -14.79 -3.55
N GLY A 180 30.02 -13.83 -3.89
CA GLY A 180 29.64 -12.59 -4.57
C GLY A 180 30.64 -12.26 -5.68
N CYS A 181 30.33 -11.26 -6.50
CA CYS A 181 31.21 -10.86 -7.57
C CYS A 181 32.41 -10.04 -7.05
N GLU A 182 33.52 -10.08 -7.79
CA GLU A 182 34.72 -9.29 -7.53
C GLU A 182 34.85 -8.05 -8.42
N CYS A 183 33.78 -7.72 -9.16
CA CYS A 183 33.77 -6.62 -10.12
C CYS A 183 34.11 -5.26 -9.47
N GLN A 184 34.85 -4.43 -10.21
CA GLN A 184 34.99 -3.00 -9.91
C GLN A 184 33.84 -2.20 -10.52
N ASP A 185 33.42 -2.58 -11.74
CA ASP A 185 32.27 -2.02 -12.44
C ASP A 185 31.38 -3.16 -12.94
N CYS A 186 30.21 -3.34 -12.30
CA CYS A 186 29.31 -4.45 -12.60
C CYS A 186 28.53 -4.27 -13.91
N LEU A 187 28.47 -3.06 -14.49
CA LEU A 187 27.67 -2.79 -15.68
C LEU A 187 28.53 -2.75 -16.94
N TRP A 188 29.66 -2.03 -16.90
CA TRP A 188 30.48 -1.79 -18.08
C TRP A 188 31.68 -2.73 -18.20
N ALA A 189 32.14 -3.31 -17.09
CA ALA A 189 33.24 -4.29 -17.08
C ALA A 189 32.93 -5.50 -16.17
N PRO A 190 31.83 -6.23 -16.41
CA PRO A 190 31.42 -7.34 -15.56
C PRO A 190 32.37 -8.55 -15.72
N ALA A 191 33.26 -8.74 -14.77
CA ALA A 191 34.08 -9.96 -14.68
C ALA A 191 33.17 -11.21 -14.69
N GLY A 192 33.32 -12.07 -15.69
CA GLY A 192 32.48 -13.27 -15.85
C GLY A 192 30.97 -13.00 -15.99
N GLY A 193 30.57 -11.80 -16.41
CA GLY A 193 29.14 -11.42 -16.48
C GLY A 193 28.52 -11.03 -15.13
N CYS A 194 29.33 -10.80 -14.09
CA CYS A 194 28.89 -10.45 -12.72
C CYS A 194 28.04 -11.57 -12.08
N CYS A 195 27.26 -11.26 -11.03
CA CYS A 195 26.39 -12.23 -10.37
C CYS A 195 25.41 -12.95 -11.33
N PRO A 196 24.78 -12.25 -12.30
CA PRO A 196 23.96 -12.92 -13.30
C PRO A 196 24.76 -13.94 -14.13
N GLY A 197 25.96 -13.56 -14.60
CA GLY A 197 26.80 -14.42 -15.43
C GLY A 197 27.31 -15.67 -14.71
N ALA A 198 27.59 -15.58 -13.41
CA ALA A 198 27.92 -16.74 -12.57
C ALA A 198 26.78 -17.78 -12.52
N SER A 199 25.53 -17.32 -12.66
CA SER A 199 24.34 -18.17 -12.76
C SER A 199 23.90 -18.41 -14.22
N LEU A 200 24.75 -18.11 -15.21
CA LEU A 200 24.44 -18.22 -16.65
C LEU A 200 23.23 -17.37 -17.12
N HIS A 201 22.90 -16.32 -16.37
CA HIS A 201 21.82 -15.38 -16.68
C HIS A 201 22.35 -14.04 -17.22
N LYS A 202 21.44 -13.30 -17.86
CA LYS A 202 21.75 -11.97 -18.42
C LYS A 202 21.61 -10.89 -17.36
N PHE A 203 22.44 -9.85 -17.47
CA PHE A 203 22.33 -8.66 -16.64
C PHE A 203 20.95 -8.00 -16.80
N ALA A 204 20.30 -7.70 -15.67
CA ALA A 204 18.88 -7.36 -15.69
C ALA A 204 18.57 -5.91 -16.04
N TYR A 205 19.46 -4.98 -15.69
CA TYR A 205 19.16 -3.54 -15.69
C TYR A 205 19.98 -2.75 -16.73
N ASN A 206 19.45 -1.61 -17.17
CA ASN A 206 20.27 -0.58 -17.82
C ASN A 206 20.92 0.36 -16.78
N ASP A 207 21.65 1.36 -17.26
CA ASP A 207 22.27 2.43 -16.47
C ASP A 207 21.27 3.31 -15.70
N GLN A 208 19.98 3.26 -16.06
CA GLN A 208 18.89 3.95 -15.36
C GLN A 208 18.16 3.06 -14.35
N GLY A 209 18.63 1.84 -14.11
CA GLY A 209 17.99 0.87 -13.21
C GLY A 209 16.67 0.31 -13.74
N GLN A 210 16.41 0.40 -15.05
CA GLN A 210 15.23 -0.15 -15.70
C GLN A 210 15.49 -1.59 -16.15
N VAL A 211 14.54 -2.50 -15.89
CA VAL A 211 14.65 -3.90 -16.30
C VAL A 211 14.61 -4.03 -17.83
N ARG A 212 15.49 -4.88 -18.36
CA ARG A 212 15.61 -5.20 -19.79
C ARG A 212 15.23 -6.65 -20.11
N LEU A 213 15.11 -7.48 -19.07
CA LEU A 213 14.69 -8.86 -19.23
C LEU A 213 13.22 -8.94 -19.64
N ARG A 214 12.86 -10.04 -20.30
CA ARG A 214 11.46 -10.40 -20.53
C ARG A 214 10.88 -10.99 -19.25
N ALA A 215 9.58 -10.83 -19.04
CA ALA A 215 8.86 -11.51 -17.96
C ALA A 215 9.12 -13.03 -18.00
N GLY A 216 9.17 -13.67 -16.83
CA GLY A 216 9.52 -15.09 -16.66
C GLY A 216 11.02 -15.37 -16.52
N LEU A 217 11.91 -14.42 -16.89
CA LEU A 217 13.34 -14.57 -16.62
C LEU A 217 13.68 -14.06 -15.21
N PRO A 218 14.49 -14.80 -14.43
CA PRO A 218 14.90 -14.39 -13.08
C PRO A 218 15.88 -13.22 -13.12
N ILE A 219 15.89 -12.43 -12.05
CA ILE A 219 16.87 -11.37 -11.82
C ILE A 219 17.81 -11.78 -10.69
N TYR A 220 19.11 -11.79 -10.96
CA TYR A 220 20.15 -12.01 -9.95
C TYR A 220 20.85 -10.69 -9.64
N GLU A 221 20.53 -10.08 -8.51
CA GLU A 221 21.22 -8.88 -8.06
C GLU A 221 22.57 -9.20 -7.42
N CYS A 222 23.42 -8.18 -7.29
CA CYS A 222 24.58 -8.28 -6.42
C CYS A 222 24.12 -8.37 -4.96
N ASN A 223 24.85 -9.15 -4.17
CA ASN A 223 24.50 -9.53 -2.81
C ASN A 223 25.50 -8.99 -1.78
N SER A 224 25.30 -9.29 -0.51
CA SER A 224 26.14 -8.85 0.61
C SER A 224 27.59 -9.38 0.57
N ARG A 225 27.87 -10.43 -0.22
CA ARG A 225 29.21 -10.99 -0.43
C ARG A 225 29.97 -10.37 -1.60
N CYS A 226 29.32 -9.50 -2.39
CA CYS A 226 29.94 -8.85 -3.53
C CYS A 226 30.87 -7.70 -3.11
N ARG A 227 31.95 -7.50 -3.85
CA ARG A 227 32.88 -6.38 -3.64
C ARG A 227 32.27 -5.01 -3.98
N CYS A 228 31.31 -4.98 -4.90
CA CYS A 228 30.69 -3.74 -5.36
C CYS A 228 29.82 -3.09 -4.27
N GLY A 229 29.89 -1.76 -4.17
CA GLY A 229 29.18 -0.97 -3.15
C GLY A 229 27.67 -0.85 -3.35
N TYR A 230 27.06 -0.01 -2.51
CA TYR A 230 25.61 0.26 -2.51
C TYR A 230 25.09 0.84 -3.83
N ASP A 231 25.87 1.72 -4.47
CA ASP A 231 25.51 2.38 -5.72
C ASP A 231 25.66 1.48 -6.96
N CYS A 232 26.01 0.20 -6.78
CA CYS A 232 26.08 -0.76 -7.86
C CYS A 232 24.78 -0.75 -8.70
N PRO A 233 24.88 -0.69 -10.04
CA PRO A 233 23.72 -0.71 -10.93
C PRO A 233 22.97 -2.06 -10.92
N ASN A 234 23.58 -3.12 -10.39
CA ASN A 234 22.93 -4.41 -10.14
C ASN A 234 22.36 -4.52 -8.70
N ARG A 235 21.95 -3.40 -8.11
CA ARG A 235 21.28 -3.32 -6.81
C ARG A 235 20.11 -2.32 -6.93
N VAL A 236 18.99 -2.77 -7.48
CA VAL A 236 17.79 -1.96 -7.76
C VAL A 236 16.66 -2.31 -6.78
N VAL A 237 16.34 -3.58 -6.63
CA VAL A 237 15.24 -4.07 -5.78
C VAL A 237 15.59 -3.90 -4.30
N GLN A 238 16.80 -4.32 -3.89
CA GLN A 238 17.29 -4.15 -2.51
C GLN A 238 17.43 -2.68 -2.05
N LYS A 239 17.31 -1.72 -2.98
CA LYS A 239 17.30 -0.27 -2.66
C LYS A 239 15.94 0.21 -2.15
N GLY A 240 14.91 -0.65 -2.18
CA GLY A 240 13.57 -0.38 -1.70
C GLY A 240 12.80 0.64 -2.55
N ILE A 241 11.54 0.86 -2.17
CA ILE A 241 10.62 1.77 -2.85
C ILE A 241 11.17 3.21 -2.83
N ARG A 242 11.20 3.85 -4.00
CA ARG A 242 11.67 5.24 -4.17
C ARG A 242 10.56 6.25 -4.42
N TYR A 243 9.36 5.79 -4.79
CA TYR A 243 8.24 6.65 -5.15
C TYR A 243 7.34 6.94 -3.95
N ASP A 244 6.77 8.14 -3.92
CA ASP A 244 5.65 8.43 -3.03
C ASP A 244 4.39 7.71 -3.53
N LEU A 245 3.81 6.86 -2.68
CA LEU A 245 2.62 6.06 -2.97
C LEU A 245 1.48 6.42 -2.02
N CYS A 246 0.24 6.25 -2.48
CA CYS A 246 -0.96 6.52 -1.71
C CYS A 246 -1.85 5.28 -1.67
N ILE A 247 -2.12 4.79 -0.48
CA ILE A 247 -3.22 3.86 -0.22
C ILE A 247 -4.51 4.68 -0.26
N PHE A 248 -5.42 4.38 -1.17
CA PHE A 248 -6.65 5.14 -1.35
C PHE A 248 -7.87 4.23 -1.39
N ARG A 249 -9.03 4.74 -0.99
CA ARG A 249 -10.30 4.03 -1.13
C ARG A 249 -10.82 4.18 -2.56
N THR A 250 -11.05 3.08 -3.28
CA THR A 250 -11.64 3.09 -4.62
C THR A 250 -13.13 3.43 -4.54
N ASP A 251 -13.67 4.05 -5.60
CA ASP A 251 -15.06 4.48 -5.68
C ASP A 251 -15.99 3.46 -6.35
N ASP A 252 -15.43 2.33 -6.79
CA ASP A 252 -16.10 1.23 -7.52
C ASP A 252 -16.30 -0.04 -6.68
N GLY A 253 -16.08 0.04 -5.36
CA GLY A 253 -16.34 -1.06 -4.43
C GLY A 253 -15.23 -2.11 -4.33
N ARG A 254 -14.11 -1.95 -5.03
CA ARG A 254 -12.91 -2.83 -4.88
C ARG A 254 -12.20 -2.67 -3.55
N GLY A 255 -12.56 -1.65 -2.76
CA GLY A 255 -12.03 -1.44 -1.42
C GLY A 255 -10.82 -0.53 -1.43
N TRP A 256 -9.71 -0.96 -0.82
CA TRP A 256 -8.47 -0.19 -0.84
C TRP A 256 -7.67 -0.48 -2.11
N GLY A 257 -7.03 0.54 -2.66
CA GLY A 257 -6.13 0.48 -3.80
C GLY A 257 -4.82 1.20 -3.50
N VAL A 258 -3.83 1.08 -4.38
CA VAL A 258 -2.59 1.86 -4.33
C VAL A 258 -2.47 2.68 -5.60
N ARG A 259 -2.09 3.96 -5.48
CA ARG A 259 -1.73 4.81 -6.61
C ARG A 259 -0.39 5.48 -6.39
N THR A 260 0.31 5.80 -7.46
CA THR A 260 1.54 6.61 -7.36
C THR A 260 1.23 8.10 -7.29
N LEU A 261 2.01 8.88 -6.54
CA LEU A 261 1.89 10.35 -6.50
C LEU A 261 2.81 11.05 -7.51
N GLU A 262 3.62 10.28 -8.23
CA GLU A 262 4.59 10.78 -9.20
C GLU A 262 4.62 9.91 -10.46
N LYS A 263 5.36 10.35 -11.47
CA LYS A 263 5.49 9.60 -12.73
C LYS A 263 6.48 8.45 -12.55
N ILE A 264 6.06 7.22 -12.84
CA ILE A 264 6.94 6.05 -12.89
C ILE A 264 7.27 5.75 -14.35
N ARG A 265 8.55 5.62 -14.69
CA ARG A 265 8.98 5.28 -16.05
C ARG A 265 8.73 3.80 -16.33
N LYS A 266 8.53 3.46 -17.61
CA LYS A 266 8.47 2.07 -18.07
C LYS A 266 9.69 1.29 -17.58
N ASN A 267 9.47 0.03 -17.20
CA ASN A 267 10.46 -0.92 -16.72
C ASN A 267 11.18 -0.52 -15.42
N SER A 268 10.69 0.45 -14.67
CA SER A 268 11.25 0.81 -13.37
C SER A 268 10.70 -0.09 -12.27
N PHE A 269 11.54 -0.46 -11.30
CA PHE A 269 11.13 -1.14 -10.07
C PHE A 269 10.19 -0.26 -9.26
N VAL A 270 9.09 -0.81 -8.75
CA VAL A 270 8.05 -0.09 -8.01
C VAL A 270 8.01 -0.51 -6.54
N MET A 271 7.83 -1.81 -6.27
CA MET A 271 7.76 -2.39 -4.92
C MET A 271 7.95 -3.90 -4.97
N GLU A 272 8.09 -4.53 -3.81
CA GLU A 272 8.07 -6.00 -3.68
C GLU A 272 6.73 -6.47 -3.11
N TYR A 273 6.34 -7.71 -3.41
CA TYR A 273 5.26 -8.38 -2.71
C TYR A 273 5.81 -9.11 -1.49
N VAL A 274 5.46 -8.61 -0.30
CA VAL A 274 6.00 -9.07 0.98
C VAL A 274 4.89 -9.59 1.88
N GLY A 275 5.16 -10.71 2.54
CA GLY A 275 4.28 -11.34 3.51
C GLY A 275 5.00 -12.37 4.38
N GLU A 276 4.23 -13.25 5.00
CA GLU A 276 4.75 -14.45 5.66
C GLU A 276 5.00 -15.56 4.64
N ILE A 277 6.22 -16.11 4.60
CA ILE A 277 6.50 -17.30 3.79
C ILE A 277 6.01 -18.52 4.55
N ILE A 278 5.10 -19.28 3.95
CA ILE A 278 4.53 -20.51 4.47
C ILE A 278 4.68 -21.63 3.45
N THR A 279 4.50 -22.88 3.88
CA THR A 279 4.45 -24.02 2.95
C THR A 279 3.16 -23.99 2.14
N SER A 280 3.16 -24.56 0.93
CA SER A 280 1.94 -24.66 0.11
C SER A 280 0.82 -25.44 0.82
N GLU A 281 1.15 -26.39 1.70
CA GLU A 281 0.20 -27.11 2.56
C GLU A 281 -0.49 -26.17 3.57
N GLU A 282 0.29 -25.33 4.26
CA GLU A 282 -0.24 -24.34 5.20
C GLU A 282 -1.06 -23.27 4.46
N ALA A 283 -0.64 -22.88 3.26
CA ALA A 283 -1.38 -21.97 2.40
C ALA A 283 -2.74 -22.54 2.01
N GLU A 284 -2.82 -23.82 1.63
CA GLU A 284 -4.08 -24.51 1.34
C GLU A 284 -5.00 -24.53 2.57
N ARG A 285 -4.45 -24.85 3.74
CA ARG A 285 -5.19 -24.86 5.01
C ARG A 285 -5.77 -23.48 5.35
N ARG A 286 -5.00 -22.40 5.13
CA ARG A 286 -5.44 -21.01 5.35
C ARG A 286 -6.41 -20.54 4.26
N GLY A 287 -6.17 -20.93 3.00
CA GLY A 287 -6.96 -20.56 1.82
C GLY A 287 -8.45 -20.89 2.00
N GLN A 288 -8.77 -22.09 2.51
CA GLN A 288 -10.15 -22.50 2.82
C GLN A 288 -10.90 -21.56 3.78
N ILE A 289 -10.18 -20.79 4.59
CA ILE A 289 -10.75 -19.77 5.47
C ILE A 289 -10.90 -18.45 4.71
N TYR A 290 -9.89 -18.07 3.92
CA TYR A 290 -9.86 -16.82 3.14
C TYR A 290 -10.90 -16.79 2.02
N ASP A 291 -11.16 -17.91 1.36
CA ASP A 291 -12.16 -17.99 0.28
C ASP A 291 -13.56 -17.66 0.77
N ARG A 292 -13.90 -18.15 1.97
CA ARG A 292 -15.16 -17.81 2.64
C ARG A 292 -15.26 -16.33 3.01
N GLN A 293 -14.13 -15.64 3.09
CA GLN A 293 -14.03 -14.22 3.41
C GLN A 293 -13.83 -13.35 2.16
N GLY A 294 -13.69 -13.94 0.97
CA GLY A 294 -13.40 -13.23 -0.28
C GLY A 294 -12.03 -12.53 -0.28
N ALA A 295 -11.06 -13.05 0.49
CA ALA A 295 -9.73 -12.47 0.64
C ALA A 295 -8.70 -13.21 -0.22
N THR A 296 -7.89 -12.49 -0.99
CA THR A 296 -6.86 -13.07 -1.87
C THR A 296 -5.50 -12.44 -1.59
N TYR A 297 -4.74 -13.06 -0.68
CA TYR A 297 -3.42 -12.55 -0.25
C TYR A 297 -2.29 -13.59 -0.37
N LEU A 298 -2.60 -14.76 -0.93
CA LEU A 298 -1.66 -15.86 -1.14
C LEU A 298 -1.00 -15.75 -2.51
N PHE A 299 0.32 -15.64 -2.53
CA PHE A 299 1.14 -15.60 -3.74
C PHE A 299 2.04 -16.84 -3.77
N ASP A 300 1.78 -17.77 -4.69
CA ASP A 300 2.56 -19.00 -4.81
C ASP A 300 3.95 -18.73 -5.40
N LEU A 301 4.99 -19.32 -4.81
CA LEU A 301 6.39 -19.16 -5.21
C LEU A 301 6.83 -20.27 -6.17
N ASP A 302 6.09 -20.48 -7.24
CA ASP A 302 6.19 -21.63 -8.13
C ASP A 302 7.12 -21.41 -9.34
N TYR A 303 8.20 -20.63 -9.15
CA TYR A 303 9.21 -20.39 -10.17
C TYR A 303 9.90 -21.69 -10.63
N VAL A 304 10.25 -22.57 -9.68
CA VAL A 304 10.81 -23.91 -9.95
C VAL A 304 9.90 -25.03 -9.46
N GLU A 305 9.34 -24.89 -8.26
CA GLU A 305 8.52 -25.89 -7.58
C GLU A 305 7.47 -25.19 -6.69
N ASP A 306 6.26 -25.75 -6.62
CA ASP A 306 5.19 -25.27 -5.73
C ASP A 306 5.38 -25.85 -4.32
N VAL A 307 6.32 -25.27 -3.57
CA VAL A 307 6.67 -25.68 -2.20
C VAL A 307 6.27 -24.62 -1.17
N TYR A 308 6.32 -23.34 -1.57
CA TYR A 308 6.14 -22.21 -0.68
C TYR A 308 5.17 -21.18 -1.27
N THR A 309 4.51 -20.44 -0.39
CA THR A 309 3.57 -19.37 -0.71
C THR A 309 3.86 -18.17 0.21
N VAL A 310 3.73 -16.96 -0.31
CA VAL A 310 3.74 -15.73 0.49
C VAL A 310 2.30 -15.37 0.87
N ASP A 311 2.01 -15.37 2.16
CA ASP A 311 0.73 -14.95 2.73
C ASP A 311 0.84 -13.51 3.26
N ALA A 312 0.21 -12.57 2.55
CA ALA A 312 0.17 -11.16 2.94
C ALA A 312 -1.08 -10.78 3.76
N ALA A 313 -1.90 -11.74 4.21
CA ALA A 313 -3.21 -11.43 4.81
C ALA A 313 -3.09 -10.62 6.11
N TYR A 314 -2.14 -10.98 6.98
CA TYR A 314 -1.95 -10.32 8.27
C TYR A 314 -0.64 -9.53 8.34
N TYR A 315 0.45 -10.07 7.78
CA TYR A 315 1.73 -9.36 7.68
C TYR A 315 1.97 -9.05 6.21
N GLY A 316 2.13 -7.78 5.85
CA GLY A 316 2.46 -7.42 4.48
C GLY A 316 3.02 -6.02 4.38
N ASN A 317 3.46 -5.63 3.18
CA ASN A 317 3.84 -4.24 2.90
C ASN A 317 2.70 -3.52 2.13
N ILE A 318 3.02 -2.46 1.40
CA ILE A 318 2.02 -1.71 0.61
C ILE A 318 1.41 -2.53 -0.54
N SER A 319 2.09 -3.59 -1.01
CA SER A 319 1.59 -4.49 -2.06
C SER A 319 0.28 -5.18 -1.70
N HIS A 320 0.01 -5.35 -0.39
CA HIS A 320 -1.23 -5.92 0.13
C HIS A 320 -2.49 -5.20 -0.42
N PHE A 321 -2.38 -3.91 -0.73
CA PHE A 321 -3.49 -3.08 -1.19
C PHE A 321 -3.52 -2.90 -2.72
N VAL A 322 -2.64 -3.57 -3.48
CA VAL A 322 -2.57 -3.41 -4.94
C VAL A 322 -3.61 -4.31 -5.59
N ASN A 323 -4.54 -3.71 -6.33
CA ASN A 323 -5.66 -4.42 -6.93
C ASN A 323 -5.30 -5.20 -8.21
N HIS A 324 -6.17 -6.13 -8.56
CA HIS A 324 -6.16 -6.83 -9.84
C HIS A 324 -6.54 -5.90 -11.01
N SER A 325 -5.94 -6.14 -12.18
CA SER A 325 -6.46 -5.66 -13.47
C SER A 325 -6.11 -6.62 -14.60
N CYS A 326 -7.01 -6.75 -15.59
CA CYS A 326 -6.77 -7.50 -16.83
C CYS A 326 -5.84 -6.76 -17.82
N ASP A 327 -5.63 -5.45 -17.63
CA ASP A 327 -4.64 -4.65 -18.37
C ASP A 327 -3.70 -3.95 -17.36
N PRO A 328 -2.86 -4.74 -16.66
CA PRO A 328 -2.10 -4.24 -15.54
C PRO A 328 -0.95 -3.33 -15.96
N ASN A 329 -0.59 -2.40 -15.08
CA ASN A 329 0.59 -1.55 -15.26
C ASN A 329 1.84 -2.04 -14.51
N LEU A 330 1.72 -3.13 -13.73
CA LEU A 330 2.82 -3.81 -13.06
C LEU A 330 3.02 -5.25 -13.58
N GLN A 331 4.27 -5.68 -13.65
CA GLN A 331 4.70 -7.02 -14.00
C GLN A 331 5.56 -7.60 -12.88
N VAL A 332 5.35 -8.89 -12.61
CA VAL A 332 6.13 -9.66 -11.63
C VAL A 332 7.45 -10.15 -12.22
N TYR A 333 8.50 -10.06 -11.41
CA TYR A 333 9.79 -10.70 -11.61
C TYR A 333 10.24 -11.43 -10.34
N ASN A 334 10.81 -12.62 -10.53
CA ASN A 334 11.51 -13.36 -9.48
C ASN A 334 12.92 -12.79 -9.31
N VAL A 335 13.31 -12.50 -8.08
CA VAL A 335 14.57 -11.81 -7.75
C VAL A 335 15.34 -12.58 -6.69
N PHE A 336 16.62 -12.79 -6.96
CA PHE A 336 17.57 -13.45 -6.07
C PHE A 336 18.67 -12.48 -5.69
N ILE A 337 18.95 -12.40 -4.39
CA ILE A 337 19.91 -11.44 -3.81
C ILE A 337 20.82 -12.20 -2.85
N ASP A 338 20.52 -12.17 -1.56
CA ASP A 338 21.27 -12.89 -0.53
C ASP A 338 20.82 -14.34 -0.37
N ASN A 339 19.65 -14.72 -0.88
CA ASN A 339 19.20 -16.10 -1.01
C ASN A 339 19.15 -16.47 -2.49
N LEU A 340 19.81 -17.56 -2.86
CA LEU A 340 19.81 -18.11 -4.23
C LEU A 340 19.00 -19.43 -4.32
N ASP A 341 18.31 -19.84 -3.25
CA ASP A 341 17.38 -20.95 -3.33
C ASP A 341 16.21 -20.56 -4.25
N GLU A 342 16.15 -21.20 -5.42
CA GLU A 342 15.18 -20.86 -6.47
C GLU A 342 13.72 -21.13 -6.08
N ARG A 343 13.50 -21.91 -5.01
CA ARG A 343 12.18 -22.14 -4.41
C ARG A 343 11.69 -20.96 -3.57
N LEU A 344 12.58 -20.03 -3.21
CA LEU A 344 12.30 -18.89 -2.35
C LEU A 344 12.73 -17.57 -3.02
N PRO A 345 12.20 -17.25 -4.22
CA PRO A 345 12.46 -15.98 -4.88
C PRO A 345 11.82 -14.83 -4.10
N ARG A 346 12.42 -13.64 -4.21
CA ARG A 346 11.71 -12.40 -3.88
C ARG A 346 10.83 -12.00 -5.05
N ILE A 347 9.62 -11.52 -4.75
CA ILE A 347 8.65 -11.11 -5.76
C ILE A 347 8.72 -9.59 -5.92
N ALA A 348 9.17 -9.12 -7.08
CA ALA A 348 9.30 -7.70 -7.38
C ALA A 348 8.37 -7.25 -8.50
N PHE A 349 7.76 -6.08 -8.33
CA PHE A 349 6.91 -5.42 -9.32
C PHE A 349 7.68 -4.35 -10.09
N PHE A 350 7.66 -4.46 -11.41
CA PHE A 350 8.22 -3.48 -12.34
C PHE A 350 7.11 -2.91 -13.23
N ALA A 351 7.20 -1.63 -13.58
CA ALA A 351 6.21 -0.99 -14.44
C ALA A 351 6.28 -1.55 -15.88
N THR A 352 5.15 -1.95 -16.46
CA THR A 352 5.07 -2.45 -17.86
C THR A 352 5.10 -1.32 -18.89
N ARG A 353 4.67 -0.14 -18.47
CA ARG A 353 4.60 1.10 -19.24
C ARG A 353 4.90 2.29 -18.34
N THR A 354 4.93 3.48 -18.91
CA THR A 354 4.98 4.70 -18.09
C THR A 354 3.64 4.84 -17.35
N ILE A 355 3.71 5.09 -16.05
CA ILE A 355 2.55 5.27 -15.16
C ILE A 355 2.51 6.74 -14.76
N ARG A 356 1.33 7.37 -14.85
CA ARG A 356 1.15 8.79 -14.55
C ARG A 356 0.98 9.00 -13.04
N ALA A 357 1.33 10.20 -12.58
CA ALA A 357 0.99 10.63 -11.22
C ALA A 357 -0.54 10.56 -11.03
N GLY A 358 -0.96 9.96 -9.91
CA GLY A 358 -2.36 9.73 -9.56
C GLY A 358 -2.96 8.44 -10.12
N GLU A 359 -2.25 7.72 -10.99
CA GLU A 359 -2.74 6.47 -11.59
C GLU A 359 -2.67 5.30 -10.58
N GLU A 360 -3.73 4.50 -10.53
CA GLU A 360 -3.79 3.27 -9.72
C GLU A 360 -2.77 2.24 -10.24
N LEU A 361 -2.07 1.61 -9.31
CA LEU A 361 -1.14 0.52 -9.57
C LEU A 361 -1.91 -0.80 -9.50
N THR A 362 -1.73 -1.64 -10.52
CA THR A 362 -2.43 -2.92 -10.63
C THR A 362 -1.54 -3.99 -11.25
N PHE A 363 -1.75 -5.24 -10.87
CA PHE A 363 -1.12 -6.40 -11.48
C PHE A 363 -2.17 -7.48 -11.80
N ASP A 364 -1.85 -8.39 -12.71
CA ASP A 364 -2.73 -9.52 -13.00
C ASP A 364 -2.54 -10.62 -11.96
N TYR A 365 -3.49 -10.76 -11.04
CA TYR A 365 -3.50 -11.84 -10.05
C TYR A 365 -3.37 -13.22 -10.69
N ASN A 366 -4.06 -13.47 -11.80
CA ASN A 366 -4.06 -14.78 -12.44
C ASN A 366 -2.78 -15.04 -13.23
N MET A 367 -1.96 -14.00 -13.46
CA MET A 367 -0.76 -14.06 -14.29
C MET A 367 -1.03 -14.66 -15.68
N GLN A 368 -2.28 -14.59 -16.15
CA GLN A 368 -2.77 -15.21 -17.39
C GLN A 368 -2.46 -14.30 -18.58
N GLY A 369 -1.18 -14.06 -18.89
CA GLY A 369 -0.87 -13.57 -20.23
C GLY A 369 0.47 -12.91 -20.47
N GLY A 370 1.41 -13.71 -20.96
CA GLY A 370 2.41 -13.31 -21.95
C GLY A 370 2.16 -13.93 -23.34
N GLY A 371 0.90 -14.18 -23.72
CA GLY A 371 0.51 -14.76 -25.00
C GLY A 371 0.54 -13.78 -26.18
N GLY A 372 1.68 -13.13 -26.42
CA GLY A 372 1.89 -12.38 -27.66
C GLY A 372 2.00 -13.33 -28.85
N ARG A 373 1.09 -13.23 -29.83
CA ARG A 373 1.26 -13.87 -31.14
C ARG A 373 2.56 -13.35 -31.79
N GLY A 374 3.66 -14.07 -31.63
CA GLY A 374 4.86 -13.91 -32.44
C GLY A 374 4.67 -14.53 -33.83
N PRO A 375 5.35 -14.05 -34.88
CA PRO A 375 5.24 -14.63 -36.21
C PRO A 375 5.82 -16.05 -36.20
N ARG A 376 5.13 -16.97 -36.90
CA ARG A 376 5.62 -18.33 -37.16
C ARG A 376 7.01 -18.26 -37.80
N ALA A 377 8.03 -18.71 -37.07
CA ALA A 377 9.32 -19.06 -37.63
C ALA A 377 9.46 -20.59 -37.51
N GLY A 378 9.83 -21.23 -38.61
CA GLY A 378 9.88 -22.69 -38.75
C GLY A 378 11.00 -23.36 -37.96
N THR A 379 10.72 -24.62 -37.62
CA THR A 379 11.57 -25.82 -37.53
C THR A 379 12.98 -25.72 -36.92
N HIS A 380 13.22 -26.65 -35.97
CA HIS A 380 14.46 -27.02 -35.26
C HIS A 380 14.88 -26.05 -34.14
N ASP A 381 15.12 -26.43 -32.87
CA ASP A 381 15.33 -27.74 -32.22
C ASP A 381 14.75 -27.76 -30.78
N ASP A 382 14.42 -28.97 -30.31
CA ASP A 382 13.74 -29.31 -29.05
C ASP A 382 14.70 -29.29 -27.85
N LEU A 383 14.48 -28.40 -26.88
CA LEU A 383 14.92 -28.56 -25.49
C LEU A 383 13.74 -28.16 -24.60
N GLY A 384 13.09 -29.17 -24.01
CA GLY A 384 11.91 -29.01 -23.16
C GLY A 384 12.15 -28.00 -22.03
N HIS A 385 11.50 -26.84 -22.15
CA HIS A 385 11.32 -25.90 -21.05
C HIS A 385 9.82 -25.90 -20.71
N LYS A 386 9.51 -26.28 -19.46
CA LYS A 386 8.20 -26.00 -18.87
C LYS A 386 8.01 -24.48 -18.81
N ASP A 387 6.78 -24.01 -18.99
CA ASP A 387 6.45 -22.58 -19.00
C ASP A 387 7.06 -21.85 -17.79
N PRO A 388 7.85 -20.77 -17.99
CA PRO A 388 8.60 -20.07 -16.93
C PRO A 388 7.75 -19.06 -16.15
N PHE A 389 6.41 -19.15 -16.26
CA PHE A 389 5.50 -18.23 -15.58
C PHE A 389 5.02 -18.87 -14.27
N PRO A 390 4.97 -18.11 -13.16
CA PRO A 390 4.25 -18.56 -11.98
C PRO A 390 2.80 -18.86 -12.37
N ARG A 391 2.34 -20.06 -12.08
CA ARG A 391 1.12 -20.68 -12.59
C ARG A 391 -0.16 -20.15 -11.98
N SER A 392 -0.12 -19.42 -10.85
CA SER A 392 -1.34 -18.82 -10.29
C SER A 392 -1.10 -17.96 -9.04
N PHE A 393 -1.86 -16.88 -8.84
CA PHE A 393 -2.49 -16.69 -7.52
C PHE A 393 -3.59 -17.74 -7.38
N LYS A 394 -3.68 -18.42 -6.24
CA LYS A 394 -4.92 -19.15 -5.91
C LYS A 394 -6.07 -18.18 -5.75
N MET A 395 -6.87 -18.07 -6.82
CA MET A 395 -8.16 -17.41 -6.85
C MET A 395 -9.24 -18.50 -6.74
N LEU A 396 -9.61 -18.87 -5.52
CA LEU A 396 -10.78 -19.71 -5.28
C LEU A 396 -12.02 -18.80 -5.23
N LEU A 397 -12.54 -18.45 -6.41
CA LEU A 397 -13.84 -17.80 -6.52
C LEU A 397 -14.94 -18.78 -6.11
N LEU A 398 -15.79 -18.38 -5.15
CA LEU A 398 -17.18 -18.82 -5.13
C LEU A 398 -18.09 -17.70 -5.64
N PRO A 399 -19.18 -18.04 -6.37
CA PRO A 399 -20.13 -17.07 -6.87
C PRO A 399 -20.96 -16.56 -5.69
N VAL A 400 -20.88 -15.26 -5.40
CA VAL A 400 -21.85 -14.62 -4.49
C VAL A 400 -23.15 -14.45 -5.28
N SER A 401 -24.07 -15.39 -5.08
CA SER A 401 -25.47 -15.23 -5.42
C SER A 401 -26.14 -14.27 -4.44
N TYR A 402 -26.50 -13.05 -4.88
CA TYR A 402 -27.75 -12.37 -4.52
C TYR A 402 -27.97 -11.15 -5.43
N LEU A 403 -28.82 -11.37 -6.43
CA LEU A 403 -29.77 -10.49 -7.13
C LEU A 403 -29.47 -9.00 -7.41
N ASP A 404 -29.43 -8.74 -8.72
CA ASP A 404 -30.10 -7.68 -9.47
C ASP A 404 -29.71 -6.21 -9.25
N SER A 405 -28.70 -5.83 -10.02
CA SER A 405 -28.71 -4.80 -11.06
C SER A 405 -27.30 -4.24 -11.13
N TRP A 406 -26.64 -4.27 -12.28
CA TRP A 406 -25.57 -3.39 -12.77
C TRP A 406 -24.85 -4.09 -13.93
N THR A 407 -24.60 -3.27 -14.96
CA THR A 407 -24.12 -3.56 -16.31
C THR A 407 -22.87 -4.44 -16.42
N PRO A 408 -22.74 -5.31 -17.43
CA PRO A 408 -21.55 -6.13 -17.63
C PRO A 408 -20.42 -5.30 -18.28
N ALA A 409 -19.33 -5.07 -17.55
CA ALA A 409 -18.09 -4.55 -18.11
C ALA A 409 -17.16 -5.72 -18.46
N CYS A 410 -17.42 -6.35 -19.60
CA CYS A 410 -16.45 -7.12 -20.40
C CYS A 410 -17.14 -7.65 -21.67
N PRO A 411 -17.04 -6.98 -22.83
CA PRO A 411 -17.28 -7.64 -24.11
C PRO A 411 -15.96 -8.20 -24.65
N LEU A 412 -15.89 -9.52 -24.75
CA LEU A 412 -14.93 -10.20 -25.62
C LEU A 412 -15.23 -9.78 -27.07
N GLY A 413 -14.42 -8.88 -27.61
CA GLY A 413 -14.47 -8.48 -29.01
C GLY A 413 -13.95 -9.59 -29.91
N VAL A 414 -14.85 -10.26 -30.62
CA VAL A 414 -14.53 -11.10 -31.78
C VAL A 414 -14.34 -10.18 -32.99
N PRO A 415 -13.25 -10.28 -33.78
CA PRO A 415 -13.09 -9.45 -34.97
C PRO A 415 -13.96 -9.99 -36.12
N LEU A 416 -14.91 -9.17 -36.59
CA LEU A 416 -15.60 -9.37 -37.87
C LEU A 416 -14.67 -8.92 -39.01
N PHE A 417 -14.29 -9.86 -39.87
CA PHE A 417 -13.68 -9.56 -41.18
C PHE A 417 -14.72 -8.88 -42.09
N PRO A 418 -14.33 -7.92 -42.96
CA PRO A 418 -15.25 -7.33 -43.92
C PRO A 418 -15.53 -8.31 -45.07
N ALA A 419 -16.81 -8.58 -45.30
CA ALA A 419 -17.30 -9.27 -46.48
C ALA A 419 -17.10 -8.39 -47.72
N THR A 420 -16.38 -8.91 -48.71
CA THR A 420 -16.35 -8.42 -50.08
C THR A 420 -17.74 -8.56 -50.71
N GLY A 421 -18.33 -7.44 -51.13
CA GLY A 421 -19.51 -7.44 -51.99
C GLY A 421 -19.17 -7.81 -53.44
N PRO A 422 -20.14 -8.27 -54.24
CA PRO A 422 -19.90 -8.68 -55.61
C PRO A 422 -19.89 -7.46 -56.55
N GLN A 423 -18.93 -7.42 -57.47
CA GLN A 423 -19.01 -6.64 -58.70
C GLN A 423 -18.86 -7.63 -59.86
N PHE A 424 -19.93 -7.70 -60.67
CA PHE A 424 -20.12 -8.25 -62.02
C PHE A 424 -19.36 -9.51 -62.46
#